data_AF-A0A1S3QRF4-F1
#
_entry.id   AF-A0A1S3QRF4-F1
#
_cell.length_a   1.000
_cell.length_b   1.000
_cell.length_c   1.000
_cell.angle_alpha   90.00
_cell.angle_beta   90.00
_cell.angle_gamma   90.00
#
_symmetry.space_group_name_H-M   'P 1'
#
loop_
_entity.id
_entity.type
_entity.pdbx_description
1 polymer ?
#
loop_
_entity_poly.entity_id
_entity_poly.type
_entity_poly.pdbx_seq_one_letter_code
_entity_poly.pdbx_strand_id
1 'polypeptide(L)'
;MHGWEGSNLSSGCTLRNVCNDTTCHPNARCETGLDGYPRCLCNAQQIGDGYRCYGNLMERLLELNKEGAHKGRLSRTILLFVRDCMLTMSQKGPFTAFVPLLILPLAGVTDESVCQRYLVRGQYLYKSLDRTDVYTASGLQLRFKPNKQFILVKFPETLYTVIQQDIPAANGIIHIIDQTIMPRNILPDSPKDEQFADKTIGEILTKDGKYNRFLSLVDNCGTTLPLRGPGPLTVFVPTNDAVDKFRDGRLIYMLFHVSSNTILYTCMLYLVSTTVCVYYCNVHS
;
A
#
# COMPACT_ATOMS: atom_id res chain seq x y z
N MET A 1 31.30 -31.99 24.59
CA MET A 1 30.24 -30.97 24.73
C MET A 1 30.78 -29.69 24.11
N HIS A 2 30.37 -29.37 22.88
CA HIS A 2 30.77 -28.11 22.25
C HIS A 2 30.02 -26.95 22.91
N GLY A 3 30.66 -25.79 23.04
CA GLY A 3 30.02 -24.56 23.52
C GLY A 3 30.07 -24.26 25.02
N TRP A 4 30.65 -25.14 25.83
CA TRP A 4 30.78 -24.95 27.28
C TRP A 4 32.26 -24.98 27.68
N GLU A 5 32.66 -24.10 28.60
CA GLU A 5 34.01 -24.01 29.14
C GLU A 5 33.97 -24.05 30.67
N GLY A 6 34.98 -24.65 31.30
CA GLY A 6 35.08 -24.75 32.75
C GLY A 6 36.55 -24.66 33.16
N SER A 7 36.82 -23.88 34.21
CA SER A 7 38.19 -23.64 34.69
C SER A 7 38.66 -24.69 35.69
N ASN A 8 37.76 -25.29 36.48
CA ASN A 8 38.02 -26.45 37.34
C ASN A 8 36.70 -27.18 37.69
N LEU A 9 36.80 -28.36 38.30
CA LEU A 9 35.64 -29.19 38.68
C LEU A 9 34.70 -28.52 39.71
N SER A 10 35.21 -27.58 40.51
CA SER A 10 34.47 -26.89 41.57
C SER A 10 33.70 -25.66 41.08
N SER A 11 34.14 -25.04 39.98
CA SER A 11 33.55 -23.83 39.39
C SER A 11 32.41 -24.11 38.41
N GLY A 12 32.21 -25.39 38.06
CA GLY A 12 31.20 -25.80 37.08
C GLY A 12 31.55 -25.40 35.65
N CYS A 13 30.65 -25.70 34.71
CA CYS A 13 30.78 -25.29 33.32
C CYS A 13 29.92 -24.06 33.04
N THR A 14 30.48 -23.06 32.37
CA THR A 14 29.77 -21.91 31.84
C THR A 14 29.66 -22.00 30.33
N LEU A 15 28.61 -21.41 29.77
CA LEU A 15 28.48 -21.31 28.33
C LEU A 15 29.56 -20.39 27.77
N ARG A 16 30.38 -20.90 26.86
CA ARG A 16 31.44 -20.11 26.21
C ARG A 16 30.78 -19.08 25.30
N ASN A 17 31.04 -17.80 25.53
CA ASN A 17 30.51 -16.76 24.65
C ASN A 17 31.15 -16.85 23.26
N VAL A 18 30.34 -17.14 22.24
CA VAL A 18 30.78 -17.23 20.83
C VAL A 18 30.44 -15.98 20.03
N CYS A 19 29.79 -15.00 20.64
CA CYS A 19 29.42 -13.75 19.99
C CYS A 19 30.60 -12.78 19.91
N ASN A 20 30.84 -12.26 18.72
CA ASN A 20 31.77 -11.16 18.42
C ASN A 20 31.13 -10.17 17.43
N ASP A 21 31.84 -9.09 17.11
CA ASP A 21 31.36 -8.00 16.25
C ASP A 21 31.03 -8.41 14.81
N THR A 22 31.45 -9.59 14.38
CA THR A 22 31.20 -10.14 13.03
C THR A 22 30.16 -11.25 13.00
N THR A 23 29.78 -11.76 14.17
CA THR A 23 28.90 -12.95 14.29
C THR A 23 27.49 -12.65 13.81
N CYS A 24 26.99 -11.46 14.12
CA CYS A 24 25.71 -10.95 13.68
C CYS A 24 25.90 -9.57 13.03
N HIS A 25 24.94 -9.16 12.22
CA HIS A 25 24.91 -7.77 11.76
C HIS A 25 24.74 -6.83 12.97
N PRO A 26 25.30 -5.60 12.95
CA PRO A 26 25.09 -4.61 14.00
C PRO A 26 23.63 -4.27 14.38
N ASN A 27 22.66 -4.67 13.55
CA ASN A 27 21.23 -4.46 13.82
C ASN A 27 20.57 -5.64 14.53
N ALA A 28 21.30 -6.72 14.77
CA ALA A 28 20.82 -7.91 15.46
C ALA A 28 21.58 -8.09 16.78
N ARG A 29 20.89 -8.56 17.82
CA ARG A 29 21.52 -8.89 19.09
C ARG A 29 22.06 -10.33 19.02
N CYS A 30 23.36 -10.49 19.20
CA CYS A 30 23.95 -11.83 19.26
C CYS A 30 23.78 -12.42 20.66
N GLU A 31 23.26 -13.64 20.73
CA GLU A 31 23.24 -14.46 21.94
C GLU A 31 23.83 -15.85 21.67
N THR A 32 24.57 -16.38 22.64
CA THR A 32 25.06 -17.76 22.54
C THR A 32 23.95 -18.71 22.99
N GLY A 33 23.62 -19.67 22.13
CA GLY A 33 22.65 -20.72 22.43
C GLY A 33 23.18 -21.79 23.38
N LEU A 34 22.28 -22.51 24.05
CA LEU A 34 22.63 -23.65 24.93
C LEU A 34 23.37 -24.79 24.21
N ASP A 35 23.20 -24.86 22.89
CA ASP A 35 23.90 -25.73 21.95
C ASP A 35 25.30 -25.22 21.57
N GLY A 36 25.71 -24.04 22.06
CA GLY A 36 27.01 -23.44 21.79
C GLY A 36 27.09 -22.64 20.49
N TYR A 37 25.98 -22.47 19.78
CA TYR A 37 25.93 -21.75 18.50
C TYR A 37 25.39 -20.33 18.68
N PRO A 38 25.88 -19.34 17.92
CA PRO A 38 25.35 -17.99 17.98
C PRO A 38 23.95 -17.90 17.38
N ARG A 39 23.12 -17.02 17.95
CA ARG A 39 21.79 -16.65 17.43
C ARG A 39 21.70 -15.15 17.29
N CYS A 40 21.34 -14.69 16.10
CA CYS A 40 21.10 -13.28 15.82
C CYS A 40 19.61 -12.98 16.04
N LEU A 41 19.31 -12.33 17.16
CA LEU A 41 17.95 -12.08 17.62
C LEU A 41 17.48 -10.69 17.20
N CYS A 42 16.22 -10.63 16.78
CA CYS A 42 15.54 -9.42 16.37
C CYS A 42 14.52 -8.97 17.41
N ASN A 43 14.22 -7.67 17.42
CA ASN A 43 13.17 -7.12 18.27
C ASN A 43 11.77 -7.58 17.79
N ALA A 44 10.76 -7.47 18.65
CA ALA A 44 9.41 -8.00 18.41
C ALA A 44 8.69 -7.48 17.13
N GLN A 45 9.14 -6.36 16.56
CA GLN A 45 8.58 -5.74 15.34
C GLN A 45 9.51 -5.86 14.13
N GLN A 46 10.63 -6.55 14.26
CA GLN A 46 11.60 -6.74 13.20
C GLN A 46 11.52 -8.16 12.64
N ILE A 47 11.94 -8.31 11.39
CA ILE A 47 12.16 -9.63 10.78
C ILE A 47 13.66 -9.85 10.61
N GLY A 48 14.11 -11.09 10.55
CA GLY A 48 15.53 -11.40 10.36
C GLY A 48 15.76 -12.48 9.32
N ASP A 49 16.96 -12.48 8.74
CA ASP A 49 17.46 -13.52 7.81
C ASP A 49 18.38 -14.55 8.52
N GLY A 50 18.43 -14.51 9.86
CA GLY A 50 19.34 -15.32 10.67
C GLY A 50 20.70 -14.67 10.95
N TYR A 51 21.01 -13.55 10.31
CA TYR A 51 22.23 -12.76 10.54
C TYR A 51 21.93 -11.30 10.87
N ARG A 52 20.97 -10.69 10.17
CA ARG A 52 20.55 -9.28 10.25
C ARG A 52 19.08 -9.18 10.60
N CYS A 53 18.73 -8.10 11.29
CA CYS A 53 17.35 -7.69 11.53
C CYS A 53 16.98 -6.49 10.67
N TYR A 54 15.77 -6.53 10.13
CA TYR A 54 15.17 -5.51 9.29
C TYR A 54 13.99 -4.87 10.02
N GLY A 55 14.03 -3.54 10.09
CA GLY A 55 12.93 -2.71 10.56
C GLY A 55 11.82 -2.55 9.53
N ASN A 56 10.89 -1.64 9.79
CA ASN A 56 9.84 -1.28 8.83
C ASN A 56 10.41 -0.64 7.55
N LEU A 57 9.55 -0.43 6.55
CA LEU A 57 9.94 0.11 5.24
C LEU A 57 10.65 1.46 5.34
N MET A 58 10.22 2.35 6.25
CA MET A 58 10.87 3.66 6.42
C MET A 58 12.24 3.53 7.07
N GLU A 59 12.37 2.74 8.14
CA GLU A 59 13.66 2.43 8.76
C GLU A 59 14.63 1.79 7.76
N ARG A 60 14.12 0.87 6.94
CA ARG A 60 14.91 0.21 5.91
C ARG A 60 15.41 1.19 4.85
N LEU A 61 14.60 2.17 4.47
CA LEU A 61 15.01 3.24 3.55
C LEU A 61 16.10 4.14 4.15
N LEU A 62 15.95 4.54 5.41
CA LEU A 62 16.94 5.34 6.13
C LEU A 62 18.28 4.60 6.22
N GLU A 63 18.24 3.30 6.52
CA GLU A 63 19.41 2.43 6.56
C GLU A 63 20.11 2.34 5.20
N LEU A 64 19.37 2.06 4.12
CA LEU A 64 19.92 2.02 2.75
C LEU A 64 20.54 3.35 2.32
N ASN A 65 20.03 4.48 2.82
CA ASN A 65 20.59 5.79 2.52
C ASN A 65 21.81 6.14 3.38
N LYS A 66 21.94 5.53 4.55
CA LYS A 66 23.06 5.78 5.47
C LYS A 66 24.33 5.06 5.02
N GLU A 67 24.19 3.86 4.45
CA GLU A 67 25.31 2.97 4.12
C GLU A 67 25.06 2.09 2.89
N GLY A 68 26.11 1.42 2.43
CA GLY A 68 26.03 0.49 1.28
C GLY A 68 25.87 1.18 -0.08
N ALA A 69 25.28 0.46 -1.03
CA ALA A 69 25.22 0.85 -2.44
C ALA A 69 24.34 2.09 -2.73
N HIS A 70 23.45 2.44 -1.79
CA HIS A 70 22.51 3.57 -1.91
C HIS A 70 22.82 4.74 -1.00
N LYS A 71 24.01 4.74 -0.39
CA LYS A 71 24.45 5.81 0.52
C LYS A 71 24.29 7.19 -0.12
N GLY A 72 23.47 8.04 0.50
CA GLY A 72 23.15 9.40 0.06
C GLY A 72 22.20 9.51 -1.14
N ARG A 73 21.97 8.43 -1.89
CA ARG A 73 21.20 8.43 -3.16
C ARG A 73 19.69 8.44 -2.97
N LEU A 74 19.21 8.06 -1.78
CA LEU A 74 17.78 8.00 -1.45
C LEU A 74 17.31 9.22 -0.64
N SER A 75 18.20 10.16 -0.32
CA SER A 75 17.90 11.33 0.54
C SER A 75 16.68 12.12 0.05
N ARG A 76 16.59 12.38 -1.26
CA ARG A 76 15.44 13.08 -1.86
C ARG A 76 14.16 12.24 -1.79
N THR A 77 14.27 10.93 -1.91
CA THR A 77 13.13 10.00 -1.92
C THR A 77 12.57 9.80 -0.53
N ILE A 78 13.45 9.78 0.46
CA ILE A 78 13.05 9.80 1.87
C ILE A 78 12.27 11.08 2.17
N LEU A 79 12.73 12.25 1.71
CA LEU A 79 11.98 13.50 1.88
C LEU A 79 10.59 13.45 1.23
N LEU A 80 10.47 12.79 0.08
CA LEU A 80 9.17 12.56 -0.57
C LEU A 80 8.24 11.72 0.31
N PHE A 81 8.73 10.63 0.89
CA PHE A 81 7.91 9.74 1.71
C PHE A 81 7.64 10.25 3.12
N VAL A 82 8.51 11.09 3.69
CA VAL A 82 8.29 11.66 5.04
C VAL A 82 7.04 12.55 5.07
N ARG A 83 6.75 13.27 3.99
CA ARG A 83 5.59 14.18 3.94
C ARG A 83 4.24 13.45 3.99
N ASP A 84 4.10 12.39 3.20
CA ASP A 84 2.78 11.76 2.98
C ASP A 84 2.68 10.32 3.51
N CYS A 85 3.79 9.70 3.90
CA CYS A 85 3.86 8.25 4.10
C CYS A 85 4.66 7.77 5.28
N MET A 86 5.18 8.67 6.11
CA MET A 86 5.91 8.29 7.31
C MET A 86 5.09 7.31 8.16
N LEU A 87 3.85 7.64 8.48
CA LEU A 87 2.99 6.79 9.30
C LEU A 87 2.65 5.46 8.60
N THR A 88 2.23 5.52 7.34
CA THR A 88 1.84 4.33 6.57
C THR A 88 2.99 3.35 6.40
N MET A 89 4.18 3.82 6.02
CA MET A 89 5.35 2.98 5.80
C MET A 89 6.02 2.52 7.10
N SER A 90 5.75 3.18 8.24
CA SER A 90 6.31 2.76 9.53
C SER A 90 5.39 1.81 10.30
N GLN A 91 4.06 1.95 10.16
CA GLN A 91 3.10 1.26 11.04
C GLN A 91 2.11 0.33 10.32
N LYS A 92 1.87 0.53 9.01
CA LYS A 92 0.90 -0.28 8.25
C LYS A 92 1.63 -1.27 7.33
N GLY A 93 0.89 -2.23 6.81
CA GLY A 93 1.41 -3.21 5.85
C GLY A 93 0.54 -4.46 5.84
N PRO A 94 0.90 -5.47 5.03
CA PRO A 94 2.11 -5.52 4.19
C PRO A 94 2.03 -4.67 2.91
N PHE A 95 3.16 -4.08 2.49
CA PHE A 95 3.28 -3.34 1.22
C PHE A 95 4.46 -3.81 0.36
N THR A 96 4.38 -3.50 -0.93
CA THR A 96 5.50 -3.52 -1.87
C THR A 96 5.75 -2.10 -2.34
N ALA A 97 6.90 -1.54 -1.99
CA ALA A 97 7.26 -0.16 -2.27
C ALA A 97 8.21 -0.07 -3.47
N PHE A 98 7.86 0.74 -4.47
CA PHE A 98 8.70 1.08 -5.60
C PHE A 98 9.41 2.41 -5.33
N VAL A 99 10.69 2.36 -5.01
CA VAL A 99 11.43 3.49 -4.45
C VAL A 99 12.35 4.08 -5.52
N PRO A 100 12.07 5.29 -6.04
CA PRO A 100 12.89 5.87 -7.09
C PRO A 100 14.26 6.31 -6.56
N LEU A 101 15.30 6.13 -7.37
CA LEU A 101 16.52 6.93 -7.27
C LEU A 101 16.23 8.31 -7.86
N LEU A 102 15.76 9.24 -7.04
CA LEU A 102 15.35 10.58 -7.48
C LEU A 102 16.53 11.36 -8.10
N ILE A 103 16.47 11.63 -9.41
CA ILE A 103 17.45 12.45 -10.13
C ILE A 103 16.95 13.91 -10.31
N LEU A 104 15.63 14.15 -10.37
CA LEU A 104 15.07 15.45 -10.75
C LEU A 104 14.23 16.11 -9.64
N PRO A 105 14.16 17.46 -9.60
CA PRO A 105 13.28 18.17 -8.68
C PRO A 105 11.81 17.86 -9.00
N LEU A 106 11.01 17.59 -7.97
CA LEU A 106 9.55 17.53 -8.08
C LEU A 106 9.00 18.96 -8.28
N ALA A 107 9.18 19.52 -9.48
CA ALA A 107 8.51 20.77 -9.83
C ALA A 107 7.02 20.48 -10.05
N GLY A 108 6.16 21.12 -9.25
CA GLY A 108 4.71 21.17 -9.50
C GLY A 108 3.87 20.01 -8.97
N VAL A 109 4.40 19.13 -8.13
CA VAL A 109 3.56 18.07 -7.50
C VAL A 109 2.92 18.63 -6.22
N THR A 110 1.74 19.24 -6.39
CA THR A 110 0.83 19.66 -5.31
C THR A 110 -0.17 18.56 -4.93
N ASP A 111 0.06 17.33 -5.38
CA ASP A 111 -0.95 16.28 -5.39
C ASP A 111 -0.94 15.47 -4.08
N GLU A 112 -2.12 15.33 -3.47
CA GLU A 112 -2.36 14.93 -2.07
C GLU A 112 -2.09 13.43 -1.79
N SER A 113 -1.38 12.73 -2.68
CA SER A 113 -1.18 11.27 -2.56
C SER A 113 0.07 10.74 -3.27
N VAL A 114 1.17 11.52 -3.33
CA VAL A 114 2.39 11.11 -4.05
C VAL A 114 2.88 9.74 -3.62
N CYS A 115 2.82 9.45 -2.33
CA CYS A 115 3.25 8.14 -1.83
C CYS A 115 2.38 6.97 -2.33
N GLN A 116 1.08 7.15 -2.48
CA GLN A 116 0.18 6.08 -2.91
C GLN A 116 0.51 5.57 -4.32
N ARG A 117 1.23 6.37 -5.12
CA ARG A 117 1.75 6.00 -6.44
C ARG A 117 2.91 5.01 -6.40
N TYR A 118 3.57 4.89 -5.25
CA TYR A 118 4.75 4.04 -5.08
C TYR A 118 4.47 2.80 -4.23
N LEU A 119 3.30 2.72 -3.57
CA LEU A 119 2.93 1.59 -2.72
C LEU A 119 1.92 0.69 -3.42
N VAL A 120 2.23 -0.60 -3.48
CA VAL A 120 1.29 -1.67 -3.82
C VAL A 120 0.92 -2.41 -2.53
N ARG A 121 -0.37 -2.71 -2.33
CA ARG A 121 -0.81 -3.50 -1.16
C ARG A 121 -0.44 -4.97 -1.33
N GLY A 122 0.13 -5.58 -0.29
CA GLY A 122 0.65 -6.94 -0.32
C GLY A 122 2.17 -6.99 -0.51
N GLN A 123 2.76 -8.15 -0.23
CA GLN A 123 4.20 -8.42 -0.42
C GLN A 123 4.40 -9.20 -1.72
N TYR A 124 5.07 -8.59 -2.69
CA TYR A 124 5.39 -9.20 -3.97
C TYR A 124 6.90 -9.19 -4.18
N LEU A 125 7.46 -10.39 -4.23
CA LEU A 125 8.80 -10.59 -4.78
C LEU A 125 8.76 -10.31 -6.28
N TYR A 126 9.87 -9.85 -6.85
CA TYR A 126 9.94 -9.49 -8.26
C TYR A 126 9.56 -10.66 -9.18
N LYS A 127 9.96 -11.88 -8.81
CA LYS A 127 9.57 -13.10 -9.54
C LYS A 127 8.05 -13.29 -9.66
N SER A 128 7.29 -12.87 -8.65
CA SER A 128 5.82 -12.95 -8.65
C SER A 128 5.16 -11.86 -9.47
N LEU A 129 5.90 -10.78 -9.75
CA LEU A 129 5.41 -9.67 -10.57
C LEU A 129 5.56 -9.96 -12.06
N ASP A 130 6.42 -10.89 -12.46
CA ASP A 130 6.56 -11.28 -13.86
C ASP A 130 5.21 -11.74 -14.43
N ARG A 131 4.77 -11.07 -15.51
CA ARG A 131 3.48 -11.29 -16.20
C ARG A 131 2.22 -11.02 -15.36
N THR A 132 2.36 -10.39 -14.20
CA THR A 132 1.22 -10.02 -13.36
C THR A 132 1.06 -8.50 -13.35
N ASP A 133 -0.15 -8.04 -13.67
CA ASP A 133 -0.50 -6.64 -13.52
C ASP A 133 -0.85 -6.37 -12.05
N VAL A 134 -0.24 -5.34 -11.47
CA VAL A 134 -0.50 -4.91 -10.08
C VAL A 134 -0.92 -3.46 -10.03
N TYR A 135 -1.67 -3.10 -8.98
CA TYR A 135 -2.21 -1.76 -8.81
C TYR A 135 -1.55 -1.09 -7.61
N THR A 136 -1.10 0.16 -7.81
CA THR A 136 -0.66 1.02 -6.71
C THR A 136 -1.87 1.44 -5.86
N ALA A 137 -1.62 1.96 -4.67
CA ALA A 137 -2.66 2.49 -3.80
C ALA A 137 -3.38 3.70 -4.43
N SER A 138 -2.73 4.41 -5.36
CA SER A 138 -3.35 5.48 -6.18
C SER A 138 -4.09 4.93 -7.42
N GLY A 139 -4.17 3.61 -7.60
CA GLY A 139 -4.85 2.96 -8.72
C GLY A 139 -4.09 2.93 -10.05
N LEU A 140 -2.78 3.23 -10.06
CA LEU A 140 -1.97 3.06 -11.27
C LEU A 140 -1.72 1.58 -11.52
N GLN A 141 -1.97 1.13 -12.75
CA GLN A 141 -1.73 -0.25 -13.17
C GLN A 141 -0.31 -0.40 -13.72
N LEU A 142 0.50 -1.24 -13.06
CA LEU A 142 1.86 -1.57 -13.44
C LEU A 142 1.86 -2.91 -14.14
N ARG A 143 2.42 -2.94 -15.35
CA ARG A 143 2.63 -4.16 -16.13
C ARG A 143 4.10 -4.46 -16.25
N PHE A 144 4.54 -5.55 -15.63
CA PHE A 144 5.92 -6.00 -15.66
C PHE A 144 6.27 -6.66 -16.98
N LYS A 145 7.51 -6.46 -17.40
CA LYS A 145 8.11 -6.95 -18.63
C LYS A 145 9.41 -7.69 -18.28
N PRO A 146 9.96 -8.48 -19.23
CA PRO A 146 11.31 -9.02 -19.09
C PRO A 146 12.36 -7.95 -18.80
N ASN A 147 13.58 -8.36 -18.42
CA ASN A 147 14.71 -7.46 -18.17
C ASN A 147 14.51 -6.44 -17.04
N LYS A 148 13.76 -6.83 -16.00
CA LYS A 148 13.53 -6.00 -14.81
C LYS A 148 12.74 -4.72 -15.09
N GLN A 149 11.90 -4.72 -16.11
CA GLN A 149 11.20 -3.52 -16.54
C GLN A 149 9.70 -3.58 -16.23
N PHE A 150 9.06 -2.41 -16.18
CA PHE A 150 7.61 -2.30 -16.20
C PHE A 150 7.16 -1.02 -16.89
N ILE A 151 5.90 -0.97 -17.26
CA ILE A 151 5.21 0.22 -17.78
C ILE A 151 4.00 0.54 -16.93
N LEU A 152 3.57 1.79 -16.95
CA LEU A 152 2.20 2.13 -16.56
C LEU A 152 1.29 1.80 -17.75
N VAL A 153 0.23 1.02 -17.54
CA VAL A 153 -0.67 0.60 -18.64
C VAL A 153 -1.29 1.80 -19.35
N LYS A 154 -1.61 2.87 -18.61
CA LYS A 154 -2.11 4.13 -19.17
C LYS A 154 -1.05 4.95 -19.93
N PHE A 155 0.23 4.69 -19.70
CA PHE A 155 1.36 5.45 -20.28
C PHE A 155 2.46 4.48 -20.78
N PRO A 156 2.17 3.68 -21.83
CA PRO A 156 3.04 2.57 -22.26
C PRO A 156 4.38 3.02 -22.86
N GLU A 157 4.50 4.30 -23.25
CA GLU A 157 5.71 4.94 -23.80
C GLU A 157 6.83 5.09 -22.76
N THR A 158 6.49 5.09 -21.46
CA THR A 158 7.48 5.26 -20.39
C THR A 158 7.84 3.92 -19.78
N LEU A 159 9.11 3.56 -19.88
CA LEU A 159 9.67 2.32 -19.36
C LEU A 159 10.41 2.59 -18.05
N TYR A 160 10.07 1.86 -17.01
CA TYR A 160 10.71 1.93 -15.70
C TYR A 160 11.55 0.67 -15.48
N THR A 161 12.73 0.84 -14.89
CA THR A 161 13.64 -0.27 -14.60
C THR A 161 13.80 -0.47 -13.11
N VAL A 162 13.63 -1.71 -12.65
CA VAL A 162 13.94 -2.12 -11.27
C VAL A 162 15.45 -2.37 -11.17
N ILE A 163 16.15 -1.44 -10.54
CA ILE A 163 17.61 -1.47 -10.34
C ILE A 163 17.99 -2.50 -9.29
N GLN A 164 17.25 -2.51 -8.17
CA GLN A 164 17.42 -3.49 -7.10
C GLN A 164 16.06 -3.99 -6.66
N GLN A 165 15.95 -5.28 -6.46
CA GLN A 165 14.69 -5.95 -6.14
C GLN A 165 14.79 -6.70 -4.82
N ASP A 166 13.62 -7.08 -4.30
CA ASP A 166 13.47 -8.05 -3.21
C ASP A 166 14.18 -7.65 -1.91
N ILE A 167 14.21 -6.34 -1.61
CA ILE A 167 14.81 -5.86 -0.36
C ILE A 167 13.78 -6.03 0.76
N PRO A 168 14.08 -6.83 1.81
CA PRO A 168 13.12 -7.10 2.87
C PRO A 168 12.99 -5.93 3.85
N ALA A 169 11.78 -5.77 4.39
CA ALA A 169 11.43 -4.95 5.53
C ALA A 169 10.33 -5.64 6.34
N ALA A 170 10.22 -5.34 7.64
CA ALA A 170 9.30 -6.00 8.56
C ALA A 170 7.83 -5.93 8.14
N ASN A 171 7.43 -4.86 7.43
CA ASN A 171 6.08 -4.64 6.93
C ASN A 171 6.01 -4.61 5.40
N GLY A 172 6.99 -5.15 4.67
CA GLY A 172 6.93 -5.15 3.21
C GLY A 172 8.21 -5.53 2.46
N ILE A 173 8.17 -5.29 1.15
CA ILE A 173 9.31 -5.44 0.23
C ILE A 173 9.58 -4.10 -0.46
N ILE A 174 10.86 -3.79 -0.68
CA ILE A 174 11.29 -2.63 -1.46
C ILE A 174 11.90 -3.09 -2.78
N HIS A 175 11.45 -2.47 -3.87
CA HIS A 175 12.08 -2.50 -5.18
C HIS A 175 12.56 -1.09 -5.52
N ILE A 176 13.85 -0.92 -5.76
CA ILE A 176 14.43 0.37 -6.15
C ILE A 176 14.31 0.52 -7.67
N ILE A 177 13.76 1.64 -8.12
CA ILE A 177 13.54 1.95 -9.52
C ILE A 177 14.43 3.10 -10.01
N ASP A 178 14.68 3.15 -11.30
CA ASP A 178 15.55 4.12 -11.96
C ASP A 178 15.04 5.55 -11.98
N GLN A 179 13.72 5.73 -11.97
CA GLN A 179 13.12 7.04 -12.10
C GLN A 179 11.79 7.18 -11.36
N THR A 180 11.33 8.42 -11.20
CA THR A 180 10.06 8.74 -10.56
C THR A 180 8.86 8.32 -11.41
N ILE A 181 7.82 7.80 -10.76
CA ILE A 181 6.54 7.51 -11.39
C ILE A 181 5.78 8.82 -11.54
N MET A 182 6.12 9.54 -12.61
CA MET A 182 5.38 10.69 -13.10
C MET A 182 4.52 10.23 -14.27
N PRO A 183 3.19 10.04 -14.10
CA PRO A 183 2.32 9.97 -15.26
C PRO A 183 2.56 11.26 -16.04
N ARG A 184 3.08 11.16 -17.28
CA ARG A 184 3.22 12.34 -18.13
C ARG A 184 1.81 12.94 -18.26
N ASN A 185 1.62 14.13 -17.68
CA ASN A 185 0.71 15.19 -18.08
C ASN A 185 0.88 16.42 -17.15
N ILE A 186 1.99 17.14 -17.35
CA ILE A 186 1.98 18.63 -17.28
C ILE A 186 1.72 19.17 -18.71
N LEU A 187 0.92 18.43 -19.47
CA LEU A 187 0.12 18.94 -20.56
C LEU A 187 -1.29 18.40 -20.26
N PRO A 188 -2.30 19.26 -20.15
CA PRO A 188 -3.68 18.81 -19.95
C PRO A 188 -4.13 18.16 -21.26
N ASP A 189 -3.83 16.88 -21.47
CA ASP A 189 -4.47 16.05 -22.49
C ASP A 189 -4.08 14.57 -22.32
N SER A 190 -4.74 13.90 -21.38
CA SER A 190 -5.48 12.71 -21.79
C SER A 190 -6.92 13.18 -21.83
N PRO A 191 -7.74 12.79 -22.82
CA PRO A 191 -9.15 13.09 -22.74
C PRO A 191 -9.59 12.55 -21.38
N LYS A 192 -10.00 13.48 -20.50
CA LYS A 192 -10.97 13.11 -19.48
C LYS A 192 -12.03 12.33 -20.25
N ASP A 193 -12.67 11.35 -19.65
CA ASP A 193 -13.99 10.97 -20.18
C ASP A 193 -14.84 12.25 -20.03
N GLU A 194 -14.74 13.17 -21.00
CA GLU A 194 -15.36 14.49 -21.02
C GLU A 194 -16.88 14.35 -20.92
N GLN A 195 -17.37 13.15 -21.22
CA GLN A 195 -18.75 12.75 -21.04
C GLN A 195 -19.27 12.94 -19.59
N PHE A 196 -18.38 12.96 -18.59
CA PHE A 196 -18.74 13.08 -17.17
C PHE A 196 -17.86 14.03 -16.35
N ALA A 197 -16.91 14.75 -16.96
CA ALA A 197 -16.00 15.64 -16.24
C ALA A 197 -16.71 16.84 -15.57
N ASP A 198 -17.87 17.22 -16.10
CA ASP A 198 -18.77 18.25 -15.59
C ASP A 198 -19.90 17.68 -14.72
N LYS A 199 -19.95 16.36 -14.51
CA LYS A 199 -21.09 15.67 -13.90
C LYS A 199 -20.82 15.23 -12.48
N THR A 200 -21.80 15.50 -11.63
CA THR A 200 -21.85 14.91 -10.29
C THR A 200 -22.16 13.41 -10.36
N ILE A 201 -21.84 12.64 -9.32
CA ILE A 201 -22.20 11.20 -9.25
C ILE A 201 -23.71 11.02 -9.46
N GLY A 202 -24.53 11.93 -8.90
CA GLY A 202 -25.97 11.91 -9.12
C GLY A 202 -26.38 12.03 -10.60
N GLU A 203 -25.73 12.92 -11.34
CA GLU A 203 -25.97 13.09 -12.79
C GLU A 203 -25.49 11.90 -13.62
N ILE A 204 -24.40 11.25 -13.22
CA ILE A 204 -23.92 10.01 -13.85
C ILE A 204 -24.97 8.92 -13.68
N LEU A 205 -25.50 8.74 -12.46
CA LEU A 205 -26.49 7.72 -12.16
C LEU A 205 -27.84 7.97 -12.83
N THR A 206 -28.23 9.23 -13.01
CA THR A 206 -29.49 9.61 -13.65
C THR A 206 -29.51 9.23 -15.14
N LYS A 207 -28.34 9.14 -15.79
CA LYS A 207 -28.23 8.71 -17.19
C LYS A 207 -28.45 7.20 -17.39
N ASP A 208 -28.35 6.40 -16.33
CA ASP A 208 -28.45 4.95 -16.42
C ASP A 208 -29.63 4.44 -15.59
N GLY A 209 -30.69 4.04 -16.29
CA GLY A 209 -31.96 3.60 -15.68
C GLY A 209 -31.82 2.42 -14.72
N LYS A 210 -30.70 1.69 -14.74
CA LYS A 210 -30.41 0.59 -13.80
C LYS A 210 -30.24 1.04 -12.35
N TYR A 211 -30.16 2.35 -12.07
CA TYR A 211 -29.99 2.90 -10.73
C TYR A 211 -31.20 3.72 -10.23
N ASN A 212 -32.27 3.83 -11.01
CA ASN A 212 -33.41 4.69 -10.67
C ASN A 212 -34.05 4.36 -9.31
N ARG A 213 -34.11 3.07 -8.91
CA ARG A 213 -34.67 2.69 -7.60
C ARG A 213 -33.82 3.19 -6.44
N PHE A 214 -32.50 3.16 -6.59
CA PHE A 214 -31.59 3.74 -5.60
C PHE A 214 -31.76 5.25 -5.52
N LEU A 215 -31.83 5.94 -6.66
CA LEU A 215 -32.07 7.39 -6.70
C LEU A 215 -33.39 7.75 -5.99
N SER A 216 -34.48 7.02 -6.25
CA SER A 216 -35.75 7.24 -5.56
C SER A 216 -35.68 7.00 -4.05
N LEU A 217 -34.90 6.02 -3.58
CA LEU A 217 -34.69 5.81 -2.14
C LEU A 217 -33.94 6.98 -1.51
N VAL A 218 -32.89 7.46 -2.18
CA VAL A 218 -32.11 8.61 -1.72
C VAL A 218 -32.95 9.87 -1.63
N ASP A 219 -33.76 10.15 -2.66
CA ASP A 219 -34.67 11.31 -2.69
C ASP A 219 -35.71 11.25 -1.57
N ASN A 220 -36.25 10.05 -1.29
CA ASN A 220 -37.23 9.85 -0.20
C ASN A 220 -36.61 9.95 1.21
N CYS A 221 -35.32 9.69 1.36
CA CYS A 221 -34.63 9.75 2.65
C CYS A 221 -34.31 11.17 3.13
N GLY A 222 -34.57 12.20 2.32
CA GLY A 222 -34.40 13.61 2.71
C GLY A 222 -32.97 14.02 3.08
N THR A 223 -31.99 13.14 2.88
CA THR A 223 -30.59 13.36 3.22
C THR A 223 -29.85 13.66 1.93
N THR A 224 -29.19 14.81 1.87
CA THR A 224 -28.25 15.12 0.78
C THR A 224 -27.05 14.20 0.90
N LEU A 225 -27.13 12.99 0.33
CA LEU A 225 -25.92 12.20 0.13
C LEU A 225 -24.91 13.06 -0.66
N PRO A 226 -23.60 12.85 -0.46
CA PRO A 226 -22.57 13.61 -1.15
C PRO A 226 -22.50 13.30 -2.66
N LEU A 227 -23.57 12.78 -3.28
CA LEU A 227 -23.67 12.56 -4.73
C LEU A 227 -23.53 13.85 -5.54
N ARG A 228 -23.73 15.00 -4.89
CA ARG A 228 -23.60 16.36 -5.46
C ARG A 228 -22.51 17.21 -4.78
N GLY A 229 -21.78 16.63 -3.82
CA GLY A 229 -20.79 17.37 -3.02
C GLY A 229 -19.40 17.34 -3.66
N PRO A 230 -18.52 18.31 -3.32
CA PRO A 230 -17.14 18.31 -3.76
C PRO A 230 -16.31 17.24 -3.03
N GLY A 231 -15.35 16.64 -3.73
CA GLY A 231 -14.31 15.78 -3.16
C GLY A 231 -14.23 14.39 -3.79
N PRO A 232 -13.09 13.68 -3.62
CA PRO A 232 -12.97 12.34 -4.14
C PRO A 232 -13.88 11.38 -3.39
N LEU A 233 -14.86 10.82 -4.09
CA LEU A 233 -15.89 9.95 -3.53
C LEU A 233 -15.93 8.64 -4.31
N THR A 234 -15.77 7.53 -3.60
CA THR A 234 -16.09 6.20 -4.13
C THR A 234 -17.42 5.76 -3.53
N VAL A 235 -18.46 5.65 -4.37
CA VAL A 235 -19.81 5.27 -3.95
C VAL A 235 -20.16 3.93 -4.59
N PHE A 236 -20.52 2.93 -3.77
CA PHE A 236 -21.05 1.66 -4.25
C PHE A 236 -22.56 1.78 -4.41
N VAL A 237 -23.02 1.84 -5.66
CA VAL A 237 -24.44 2.06 -5.99
C VAL A 237 -25.09 0.74 -6.40
N PRO A 238 -26.12 0.26 -5.67
CA PRO A 238 -26.84 -0.97 -6.04
C PRO A 238 -27.63 -0.78 -7.33
N THR A 239 -27.74 -1.85 -8.12
CA THR A 239 -28.67 -1.91 -9.26
C THR A 239 -30.12 -2.06 -8.78
N ASN A 240 -31.06 -1.80 -9.68
CA ASN A 240 -32.49 -2.00 -9.42
C ASN A 240 -32.81 -3.43 -8.95
N ASP A 241 -32.16 -4.45 -9.52
CA ASP A 241 -32.31 -5.85 -9.11
C ASP A 241 -31.80 -6.09 -7.68
N ALA A 242 -30.67 -5.48 -7.31
CA ALA A 242 -30.17 -5.54 -5.94
C ALA A 242 -31.14 -4.84 -4.97
N VAL A 243 -31.70 -3.68 -5.33
CA VAL A 243 -32.71 -2.99 -4.53
C VAL A 243 -33.99 -3.83 -4.39
N ASP A 244 -34.42 -4.51 -5.46
CA ASP A 244 -35.61 -5.37 -5.46
C ASP A 244 -35.45 -6.61 -4.60
N LYS A 245 -34.28 -7.27 -4.64
CA LYS A 245 -33.95 -8.40 -3.77
C LYS A 245 -33.88 -8.01 -2.30
N PHE A 246 -33.70 -6.73 -1.98
CA PHE A 246 -33.73 -6.22 -0.63
C PHE A 246 -35.15 -5.88 -0.11
N ARG A 247 -36.21 -6.03 -0.92
CA ARG A 247 -37.60 -5.66 -0.58
C ARG A 247 -38.33 -6.61 0.39
N ASP A 248 -37.66 -7.59 1.00
CA ASP A 248 -38.22 -8.50 2.01
C ASP A 248 -38.47 -7.83 3.40
N GLY A 249 -38.90 -6.57 3.42
CA GLY A 249 -39.26 -5.84 4.66
C GLY A 249 -38.08 -5.35 5.52
N ARG A 250 -36.86 -5.85 5.29
CA ARG A 250 -35.64 -5.45 6.05
C ARG A 250 -35.19 -4.03 5.76
N LEU A 251 -35.45 -3.54 4.54
CA LEU A 251 -35.09 -2.19 4.10
C LEU A 251 -35.90 -1.11 4.85
N ILE A 252 -37.18 -1.34 5.10
CA ILE A 252 -38.07 -0.38 5.78
C ILE A 252 -37.73 -0.29 7.27
N TYR A 253 -37.39 -1.41 7.91
CA TYR A 253 -36.95 -1.43 9.32
C TYR A 253 -35.64 -0.68 9.53
N MET A 254 -34.71 -0.76 8.58
CA MET A 254 -33.43 0.00 8.61
C MET A 254 -33.62 1.50 8.39
N LEU A 255 -34.63 1.92 7.62
CA LEU A 255 -34.90 3.32 7.29
C LEU A 255 -35.68 4.08 8.37
N PHE A 256 -36.54 3.40 9.14
CA PHE A 256 -37.46 4.07 10.08
C PHE A 256 -37.14 3.89 11.57
N HIS A 257 -36.29 2.92 11.97
CA HIS A 257 -36.10 2.60 13.40
C HIS A 257 -34.69 2.81 13.96
N VAL A 258 -33.77 3.43 13.21
CA VAL A 258 -32.40 3.72 13.67
C VAL A 258 -32.13 5.22 13.59
N SER A 259 -31.85 5.82 14.75
CA SER A 259 -31.59 7.24 14.94
C SER A 259 -30.49 7.79 14.02
N SER A 260 -30.68 9.05 13.59
CA SER A 260 -30.08 9.73 12.43
C SER A 260 -28.55 9.82 12.31
N ASN A 261 -27.78 9.22 13.24
CA ASN A 261 -26.31 9.20 13.20
C ASN A 261 -25.71 7.86 12.74
N THR A 262 -26.53 6.82 12.54
CA THR A 262 -26.05 5.47 12.16
C THR A 262 -26.35 5.13 10.70
N ILE A 263 -27.04 6.02 9.97
CA ILE A 263 -27.50 5.78 8.59
C ILE A 263 -26.32 5.59 7.61
N LEU A 264 -25.23 6.37 7.72
CA LEU A 264 -24.10 6.27 6.79
C LEU A 264 -23.27 4.98 6.95
N TYR A 265 -23.04 4.54 8.19
CA TYR A 265 -22.18 3.38 8.47
C TYR A 265 -22.87 2.06 8.11
N THR A 266 -24.16 1.93 8.40
CA THR A 266 -24.89 0.66 8.15
C THR A 266 -25.27 0.48 6.67
N CYS A 267 -25.51 1.58 5.94
CA CYS A 267 -25.79 1.53 4.50
C CYS A 267 -24.56 1.08 3.69
N MET A 268 -23.36 1.50 4.10
CA MET A 268 -22.08 1.06 3.52
C MET A 268 -21.73 -0.39 3.87
N LEU A 269 -22.04 -0.86 5.09
CA LEU A 269 -21.60 -2.18 5.55
C LEU A 269 -22.38 -3.36 4.92
N TYR A 270 -23.69 -3.20 4.67
CA TYR A 270 -24.53 -4.32 4.21
C TYR A 270 -24.55 -4.52 2.69
N LEU A 271 -24.31 -3.47 1.88
CA LEU A 271 -24.20 -3.60 0.42
C LEU A 271 -23.01 -4.47 -0.01
N VAL A 272 -21.96 -4.52 0.81
CA VAL A 272 -20.75 -5.34 0.56
C VAL A 272 -21.00 -6.83 0.80
N SER A 273 -21.99 -7.20 1.63
CA SER A 273 -22.16 -8.60 2.04
C SER A 273 -22.94 -9.48 1.06
N THR A 274 -23.73 -8.93 0.14
CA THR A 274 -24.64 -9.77 -0.66
C THR A 274 -24.66 -9.54 -2.18
N THR A 275 -23.98 -8.55 -2.74
CA THR A 275 -23.86 -8.50 -4.22
C THR A 275 -22.54 -7.88 -4.66
N VAL A 276 -21.56 -8.74 -4.96
CA VAL A 276 -20.33 -8.35 -5.62
C VAL A 276 -20.64 -8.10 -7.10
N CYS A 277 -20.64 -6.83 -7.49
CA CYS A 277 -20.39 -6.42 -8.88
C CYS A 277 -19.51 -5.16 -8.81
N VAL A 278 -18.21 -5.39 -8.89
CA VAL A 278 -17.18 -4.35 -8.87
C VAL A 278 -17.12 -3.73 -10.26
N TYR A 279 -17.61 -2.50 -10.40
CA TYR A 279 -17.22 -1.62 -11.49
C TYR A 279 -16.33 -0.51 -10.92
N TYR A 280 -15.04 -0.57 -11.25
CA TYR A 280 -14.05 0.46 -10.92
C TYR A 280 -14.34 1.72 -11.75
N CYS A 281 -15.01 2.72 -11.16
CA CYS A 281 -14.94 4.10 -11.62
C CYS A 281 -14.04 4.87 -10.66
N ASN A 282 -12.79 5.03 -11.08
CA ASN A 282 -11.75 5.71 -10.33
C ASN A 282 -11.86 7.22 -10.59
N VAL A 283 -12.60 7.94 -9.75
CA VAL A 283 -12.69 9.41 -9.77
C VAL A 283 -11.88 9.94 -8.59
N HIS A 284 -10.64 10.31 -8.84
CA HIS A 284 -9.82 11.08 -7.90
C HIS A 284 -9.33 12.36 -8.59
N SER A 285 -9.50 13.43 -7.83
CA SER A 285 -9.39 14.87 -8.06
C SER A 285 -8.09 15.35 -8.72
#